data_AF-C2ESW2-F1
#
_entry.id   AF-C2ESW2-F1
#
_cell.length_a   1.000
_cell.length_b   1.000
_cell.length_c   1.000
_cell.angle_alpha   90.00
_cell.angle_beta   90.00
_cell.angle_gamma   90.00
#
_symmetry.space_group_name_H-M   'P 1'
#
loop_
_entity.id
_entity.type
_entity.pdbx_description
1 polymer ?
#
loop_
_entity_poly.entity_id
_entity_poly.type
_entity_poly.pdbx_seq_one_letter_code
_entity_poly.pdbx_strand_id
1 'polypeptide(L)'
;MIQLVELVTVDNEDLAYHYASANIDEVFNQEKKFNELTKNISLLFSPHIIATEEASFDSLCKKDPYFKQFTSYQNLETFMEKVKEKSLLTDEEVAGYLRTQFNLHAFPLQKVLYYSYSDYLEKNVNRLFWCIK
;
A
#
# COMPACT_ATOMS: atom_id res chain seq x y z
N MET A 1 -24.33 10.35 -10.16
CA MET A 1 -22.99 10.68 -9.62
C MET A 1 -21.93 9.87 -10.35
N ILE A 2 -20.77 10.45 -10.61
CA ILE A 2 -19.61 9.78 -11.20
C ILE A 2 -18.65 9.47 -10.05
N GLN A 3 -18.29 8.21 -9.87
CA GLN A 3 -17.39 7.77 -8.81
C GLN A 3 -16.10 7.25 -9.41
N LEU A 4 -14.97 7.77 -8.91
CA LEU A 4 -13.63 7.25 -9.10
C LEU A 4 -13.26 6.36 -7.93
N VAL A 5 -12.73 5.19 -8.23
CA VAL A 5 -12.27 4.22 -7.24
C VAL A 5 -10.90 3.72 -7.65
N GLU A 6 -9.92 3.88 -6.78
CA GLU A 6 -8.56 3.35 -6.96
C GLU A 6 -8.39 2.18 -6.02
N LEU A 7 -8.23 0.98 -6.57
CA LEU A 7 -8.09 -0.25 -5.80
C LEU A 7 -6.62 -0.66 -5.69
N VAL A 8 -6.23 -1.15 -4.52
CA VAL A 8 -4.92 -1.77 -4.30
C VAL A 8 -5.05 -2.88 -3.26
N THR A 9 -4.31 -3.96 -3.48
CA THR A 9 -4.10 -5.00 -2.46
C THR A 9 -2.67 -4.89 -1.97
N VAL A 10 -2.48 -4.67 -0.67
CA VAL A 10 -1.18 -4.54 -0.03
C VAL A 10 -1.22 -5.28 1.31
N ASP A 11 -0.21 -6.13 1.58
CA ASP A 11 -0.13 -6.91 2.82
C ASP A 11 -1.43 -7.71 3.13
N ASN A 12 -2.00 -8.37 2.10
CA ASN A 12 -3.28 -9.10 2.15
C ASN A 12 -4.51 -8.26 2.56
N GLU A 13 -4.41 -6.93 2.56
CA GLU A 13 -5.53 -6.02 2.78
C GLU A 13 -5.96 -5.37 1.46
N ASP A 14 -7.25 -5.43 1.18
CA ASP A 14 -7.89 -4.81 0.04
C ASP A 14 -8.33 -3.38 0.40
N LEU A 15 -7.68 -2.38 -0.19
CA LEU A 15 -7.92 -0.96 0.07
C LEU A 15 -8.52 -0.29 -1.16
N ALA A 16 -9.47 0.62 -0.95
CA ALA A 16 -10.06 1.43 -2.00
C ALA A 16 -10.01 2.91 -1.62
N TYR A 17 -9.39 3.73 -2.47
CA TYR A 17 -9.61 5.17 -2.42
C TYR A 17 -10.86 5.53 -3.23
N HIS A 18 -11.75 6.33 -2.64
CA HIS A 18 -13.05 6.65 -3.22
C HIS A 18 -13.23 8.17 -3.34
N TYR A 19 -13.57 8.62 -4.55
CA TYR A 19 -13.94 9.99 -4.82
C TYR A 19 -15.20 10.04 -5.68
N ALA A 20 -16.12 10.96 -5.39
CA ALA A 20 -17.37 11.09 -6.13
C ALA A 20 -17.67 12.56 -6.46
N SER A 21 -18.03 12.82 -7.71
CA SER A 21 -18.51 14.14 -8.16
C SER A 21 -19.61 13.99 -9.22
N ALA A 22 -20.44 15.03 -9.38
CA ALA A 22 -21.36 15.13 -10.50
C ALA A 22 -20.65 15.61 -11.78
N ASN A 23 -19.48 16.22 -11.65
CA ASN A 23 -18.70 16.78 -12.74
C ASN A 23 -17.59 15.80 -13.17
N ILE A 24 -17.59 15.44 -14.45
CA ILE A 24 -16.61 14.52 -15.01
C ILE A 24 -15.18 15.11 -15.04
N ASP A 25 -15.06 16.43 -15.21
CA ASP A 25 -13.76 17.11 -15.24
C ASP A 25 -13.09 17.07 -13.86
N GLU A 26 -13.87 17.17 -12.78
CA GLU A 26 -13.37 17.02 -11.40
C GLU A 26 -12.84 15.61 -11.15
N VAL A 27 -13.55 14.59 -11.66
CA VAL A 27 -13.13 13.20 -11.55
C VAL A 27 -11.79 12.97 -12.27
N PHE A 28 -11.65 13.44 -13.50
CA PHE A 28 -10.38 13.33 -14.25
C PHE A 28 -9.24 14.13 -13.61
N ASN A 29 -9.52 15.30 -13.04
CA ASN A 29 -8.51 16.07 -12.31
C ASN A 29 -8.04 15.33 -11.05
N GLN A 30 -8.96 14.66 -10.35
CA GLN A 30 -8.62 13.87 -9.17
C GLN A 30 -7.82 12.60 -9.54
N GLU A 31 -8.17 11.92 -10.63
CA GLU A 31 -7.40 10.79 -11.17
C GLU A 31 -5.97 11.22 -11.55
N LYS A 32 -5.81 12.36 -12.23
CA LYS A 32 -4.47 12.92 -12.53
C LYS A 32 -3.66 13.19 -11.27
N LYS A 33 -4.28 13.83 -10.27
CA LYS A 33 -3.63 14.10 -8.97
C LYS A 33 -3.19 12.80 -8.29
N PHE A 34 -4.03 11.77 -8.33
CA PHE A 34 -3.71 10.45 -7.79
C PHE A 34 -2.49 9.85 -8.51
N ASN A 35 -2.52 9.80 -9.84
CA ASN A 35 -1.45 9.25 -10.66
C ASN A 35 -0.11 9.97 -10.48
N GLU A 36 -0.12 11.30 -10.30
CA GLU A 36 1.09 12.06 -9.99
C GLU A 36 1.69 11.68 -8.63
N LEU A 37 0.84 11.48 -7.61
CA LEU A 37 1.26 11.08 -6.27
C LEU A 37 1.78 9.64 -6.21
N THR A 38 1.20 8.74 -7.00
CA THR A 38 1.54 7.32 -7.00
C THR A 38 2.62 6.93 -8.02
N LYS A 39 3.05 7.86 -8.89
CA LYS A 39 4.07 7.61 -9.94
C LYS A 39 5.35 6.93 -9.45
N ASN A 40 5.78 7.20 -8.22
CA ASN A 40 7.02 6.67 -7.65
C ASN A 40 6.78 5.49 -6.68
N ILE A 41 5.56 5.00 -6.58
CA ILE A 41 5.18 3.89 -5.70
C ILE A 41 5.18 2.62 -6.55
N SER A 42 5.93 1.60 -6.11
CA SER A 42 6.04 0.31 -6.79
C SER A 42 4.83 -0.61 -6.53
N LEU A 43 3.62 -0.04 -6.51
CA LEU A 43 2.36 -0.75 -6.34
C LEU A 43 1.50 -0.59 -7.59
N LEU A 44 0.71 -1.62 -7.88
CA LEU A 44 -0.25 -1.61 -8.98
C LEU A 44 -1.61 -1.15 -8.43
N PHE A 45 -2.03 0.03 -8.84
CA PHE A 45 -3.36 0.56 -8.59
C PHE A 45 -4.28 0.21 -9.77
N SER A 46 -5.53 -0.12 -9.47
CA SER A 46 -6.55 -0.44 -10.47
C SER A 46 -7.66 0.62 -10.47
N PRO A 47 -7.61 1.60 -11.39
CA PRO A 47 -8.59 2.68 -11.47
C PRO A 47 -9.92 2.20 -12.05
N HIS A 48 -11.03 2.64 -11.46
CA HIS A 48 -12.39 2.38 -11.91
C HIS A 48 -13.21 3.67 -11.87
N ILE A 49 -13.86 4.00 -12.99
CA ILE A 49 -14.80 5.13 -13.08
C ILE A 49 -16.20 4.58 -13.35
N ILE A 50 -17.12 4.77 -12.39
CA ILE A 50 -18.44 4.16 -12.42
C ILE A 50 -19.50 5.21 -12.10
N ALA A 51 -20.55 5.28 -12.92
CA ALA A 51 -21.73 6.11 -12.64
C ALA A 51 -22.69 5.40 -11.70
N THR A 52 -23.09 6.05 -10.62
CA THR A 52 -24.03 5.54 -9.60
C THR A 52 -25.12 6.57 -9.30
N GLU A 53 -26.15 6.14 -8.55
CA GLU A 53 -27.26 7.01 -8.14
C GLU A 53 -26.82 8.04 -7.09
N GLU A 54 -26.01 7.64 -6.11
CA GLU A 54 -25.57 8.48 -5.00
C GLU A 54 -24.05 8.65 -4.93
N ALA A 55 -23.56 9.60 -4.15
CA ALA A 55 -22.13 9.87 -3.95
C ALA A 55 -21.47 9.00 -2.87
N SER A 56 -22.06 7.85 -2.55
CA SER A 56 -21.62 6.97 -1.45
C SER A 56 -20.96 5.70 -1.98
N PHE A 57 -19.96 5.20 -1.25
CA PHE A 57 -19.35 3.89 -1.54
C PHE A 57 -20.36 2.75 -1.38
N ASP A 58 -21.34 2.89 -0.49
CA ASP A 58 -22.44 1.94 -0.35
C ASP A 58 -23.30 1.83 -1.61
N SER A 59 -23.57 2.95 -2.30
CA SER A 59 -24.29 2.95 -3.58
C SER A 59 -23.52 2.16 -4.65
N LEU A 60 -22.19 2.29 -4.67
CA LEU A 60 -21.33 1.49 -5.53
C LEU A 60 -21.40 0.00 -5.16
N CYS A 61 -21.29 -0.36 -3.88
CA CYS A 61 -21.37 -1.74 -3.40
C CYS A 61 -22.74 -2.41 -3.66
N LYS A 62 -23.82 -1.62 -3.72
CA LYS A 62 -25.15 -2.10 -4.12
C LYS A 62 -25.21 -2.41 -5.62
N LYS A 63 -24.54 -1.58 -6.43
CA LYS A 63 -24.49 -1.75 -7.88
C LYS A 63 -23.58 -2.91 -8.29
N ASP A 64 -22.43 -3.03 -7.64
CA ASP A 64 -21.45 -4.09 -7.86
C ASP A 64 -20.92 -4.62 -6.52
N PRO A 65 -21.31 -5.84 -6.10
CA PRO A 65 -20.85 -6.45 -4.86
C PRO A 65 -19.34 -6.68 -4.77
N TYR A 66 -18.60 -6.67 -5.89
CA TYR A 66 -17.14 -6.83 -5.90
C TYR A 66 -16.44 -5.83 -4.97
N PHE A 67 -16.95 -4.60 -4.88
CA PHE A 67 -16.34 -3.55 -4.06
C PHE A 67 -16.48 -3.76 -2.54
N LYS A 68 -17.34 -4.68 -2.08
CA LYS A 68 -17.59 -4.91 -0.65
C LYS A 68 -16.40 -5.48 0.11
N GLN A 69 -15.46 -6.11 -0.58
CA GLN A 69 -14.26 -6.66 0.06
C GLN A 69 -13.24 -5.56 0.40
N PHE A 70 -13.36 -4.37 -0.20
CA PHE A 70 -12.39 -3.29 -0.02
C PHE A 70 -12.76 -2.37 1.13
N THR A 71 -11.74 -1.96 1.89
CA THR A 71 -11.86 -0.91 2.90
C THR A 71 -11.78 0.46 2.21
N SER A 72 -12.86 1.23 2.29
CA SER A 72 -12.98 2.52 1.58
C SER A 72 -12.39 3.69 2.37
N TYR A 73 -11.63 4.55 1.67
CA TYR A 73 -11.05 5.78 2.18
C TYR A 73 -11.45 6.95 1.27
N GLN A 74 -12.09 7.97 1.84
CA GLN A 74 -12.49 9.19 1.12
C GLN A 74 -11.38 10.25 1.09
N ASN A 75 -10.47 10.21 2.07
CA ASN A 75 -9.34 11.13 2.15
C ASN A 75 -8.11 10.47 1.52
N LEU A 76 -7.56 11.14 0.50
CA LEU A 76 -6.38 10.66 -0.22
C LEU A 76 -5.14 10.58 0.67
N GLU A 77 -4.92 11.56 1.56
CA GLU A 77 -3.77 11.56 2.46
C GLU A 77 -3.81 10.36 3.41
N THR A 78 -4.96 10.12 4.05
CA THR A 78 -5.16 8.96 4.94
C THR A 78 -4.99 7.63 4.20
N PHE A 79 -5.52 7.54 2.97
CA PHE A 79 -5.31 6.37 2.12
C PHE A 79 -3.82 6.15 1.83
N MET A 80 -3.10 7.21 1.43
CA MET A 80 -1.67 7.11 1.12
C MET A 80 -0.82 6.77 2.34
N GLU A 81 -1.17 7.28 3.53
CA GLU A 81 -0.53 6.88 4.79
C GLU A 81 -0.71 5.39 5.04
N LYS A 82 -1.93 4.87 4.85
CA LYS A 82 -2.20 3.44 5.06
C LYS A 82 -1.48 2.56 4.05
N VAL A 83 -1.49 2.93 2.78
CA VAL A 83 -0.73 2.22 1.74
C VAL A 83 0.76 2.19 2.08
N LYS A 84 1.32 3.32 2.53
CA LYS A 84 2.73 3.39 2.91
C LYS A 84 3.03 2.49 4.10
N GLU A 85 2.26 2.60 5.18
CA GLU A 85 2.37 1.75 6.37
C GLU A 85 2.43 0.27 6.01
N LYS A 86 1.54 -0.16 5.10
CA LYS A 86 1.41 -1.55 4.67
C LYS A 86 2.41 -1.99 3.60
N SER A 87 2.98 -1.05 2.87
CA SER A 87 4.01 -1.33 1.85
C SER A 87 5.42 -1.51 2.43
N LEU A 88 5.62 -1.22 3.72
CA LEU A 88 6.91 -1.36 4.36
C LEU A 88 7.26 -2.84 4.47
N LEU A 89 8.43 -3.21 3.94
CA LEU A 89 8.96 -4.55 4.10
C LEU A 89 9.12 -4.85 5.60
N THR A 90 8.49 -5.92 6.04
CA THR A 90 8.66 -6.40 7.41
C THR A 90 9.99 -7.15 7.54
N ASP A 91 10.55 -7.15 8.75
CA ASP A 91 11.74 -7.94 9.08
C ASP A 91 11.51 -9.44 8.86
N GLU A 92 10.29 -9.91 9.11
CA GLU A 92 9.84 -11.27 8.85
C GLU A 92 9.88 -11.63 7.35
N GLU A 93 9.44 -10.72 6.46
CA GLU A 93 9.53 -10.92 5.01
C GLU A 93 10.97 -10.96 4.51
N VAL A 94 11.84 -10.06 5.00
CA VAL A 94 13.29 -10.10 4.69
C VAL A 94 13.88 -11.43 5.14
N ALA A 95 13.64 -11.83 6.39
CA ALA A 95 14.17 -13.06 6.96
C ALA A 95 13.63 -14.31 6.24
N GLY A 96 12.33 -14.29 5.89
CA GLY A 96 11.66 -15.31 5.11
C GLY A 96 12.27 -15.48 3.73
N TYR A 97 12.49 -14.37 3.01
CA TYR A 97 13.17 -14.35 1.71
C TYR A 97 14.60 -14.89 1.79
N LEU A 98 15.39 -14.43 2.77
CA LEU A 98 16.77 -14.91 2.95
C LEU A 98 16.80 -16.41 3.25
N ARG A 99 15.87 -16.88 4.08
CA ARG A 99 15.73 -18.30 4.40
C ARG A 99 15.37 -19.13 3.17
N THR A 100 14.39 -18.70 2.37
CA THR A 100 13.92 -19.48 1.20
C THR A 100 14.93 -19.44 0.06
N GLN A 101 15.45 -18.25 -0.27
CA GLN A 101 16.34 -18.05 -1.42
C GLN A 101 17.71 -18.70 -1.23
N PHE A 102 18.24 -18.68 -0.01
CA PHE A 102 19.59 -19.17 0.29
C PHE A 102 19.60 -20.43 1.17
N ASN A 103 18.42 -21.01 1.44
CA ASN A 103 18.24 -22.15 2.34
C ASN A 103 18.92 -21.96 3.72
N LEU A 104 18.85 -20.74 4.26
CA LEU A 104 19.50 -20.38 5.52
C LEU A 104 18.64 -20.82 6.71
N HIS A 105 19.04 -21.90 7.38
CA HIS A 105 18.46 -22.28 8.67
C HIS A 105 18.83 -21.27 9.78
N ALA A 106 18.22 -21.41 10.96
CA ALA A 106 18.25 -20.40 12.03
C ALA A 106 19.64 -19.81 12.33
N PHE A 107 20.67 -20.65 12.49
CA PHE A 107 22.01 -20.19 12.88
C PHE A 107 22.79 -19.48 11.75
N PRO A 108 22.84 -20.01 10.50
CA PRO A 108 23.32 -19.23 9.35
C PRO A 108 22.60 -17.91 9.14
N LEU A 109 21.27 -17.88 9.28
CA LEU A 109 20.46 -16.66 9.10
C LEU A 109 20.83 -15.59 10.13
N GLN A 110 20.94 -15.95 11.41
CA GLN A 110 21.39 -15.04 12.48
C GLN A 110 22.74 -14.42 12.18
N LYS A 111 23.70 -15.21 11.68
CA LYS A 111 25.04 -14.71 11.32
C LYS A 111 24.98 -13.74 10.15
N VAL A 112 24.22 -14.05 9.10
CA VAL A 112 24.05 -13.16 7.94
C VAL A 112 23.45 -11.83 8.39
N LEU A 113 22.36 -11.85 9.16
CA LEU A 113 21.73 -10.64 9.69
C LEU A 113 22.70 -9.83 10.56
N TYR A 114 23.44 -10.49 11.44
CA TYR A 114 24.45 -9.83 12.30
C TYR A 114 25.55 -9.15 11.48
N TYR A 115 26.16 -9.86 10.52
CA TYR A 115 27.23 -9.31 9.70
C TYR A 115 26.74 -8.19 8.78
N SER A 116 25.56 -8.33 8.17
CA SER A 116 24.96 -7.25 7.37
C SER A 116 24.69 -6.00 8.20
N TYR A 117 24.25 -6.16 9.46
CA TYR A 117 24.06 -5.03 10.37
C TYR A 117 25.40 -4.42 10.81
N SER A 118 26.41 -5.24 11.07
CA SER A 118 27.77 -4.77 11.40
C SER A 118 28.35 -3.94 10.26
N ASP A 119 28.26 -4.43 9.02
CA ASP A 119 28.72 -3.71 7.82
C ASP A 119 27.98 -2.38 7.64
N TYR A 120 26.69 -2.34 7.98
CA TYR A 120 25.92 -1.10 7.95
C TYR A 120 26.44 -0.09 8.98
N LEU A 121 26.68 -0.52 10.23
CA LEU A 121 27.18 0.35 11.30
C LEU A 121 28.59 0.89 11.03
N GLU A 122 29.44 0.11 10.37
CA GLU A 122 30.77 0.59 9.97
C GLU A 122 30.68 1.68 8.91
N LYS A 123 29.71 1.56 7.98
CA LYS A 123 29.50 2.53 6.90
C LYS A 123 28.67 3.75 7.32
N ASN A 124 27.78 3.57 8.30
CA ASN A 124 26.86 4.59 8.77
C ASN A 124 27.00 4.71 10.29
N VAL A 125 27.44 5.88 10.77
CA VAL A 125 27.70 6.14 12.21
C VAL A 125 26.42 6.03 13.07
N ASN A 126 25.24 5.97 12.45
CA ASN A 126 23.96 5.89 13.13
C ASN A 126 23.46 4.45 13.25
N ARG A 127 22.99 4.08 14.45
CA ARG A 127 22.36 2.77 14.69
C ARG A 127 20.96 2.74 14.09
N LEU A 128 20.66 1.67 13.37
CA LEU A 128 19.38 1.46 12.68
C LEU A 128 18.24 1.07 13.65
N PHE A 129 18.56 0.46 14.80
CA PHE A 129 17.55 0.07 15.80
C PHE A 129 18.05 0.31 17.25
N TRP A 130 17.17 0.84 18.10
CA TRP A 130 17.29 0.70 19.55
C TRP A 130 16.92 -0.75 19.90
N CYS A 131 17.80 -1.46 20.61
CA CYS A 131 17.51 -2.78 21.12
C CYS A 131 16.16 -2.78 21.87
N ILE A 132 15.22 -3.58 21.39
CA ILE A 132 14.09 -4.05 22.19
C ILE A 132 14.69 -4.81 23.38
N LYS A 133 14.36 -4.35 24.59
CA LYS A 133 14.68 -5.04 25.85
C LYS A 133 13.70 -6.17 26.10
#